data_AF-A0A7U6QLQ8-F1
#
_entry.id   AF-A0A7U6QLQ8-F1
#
_cell.length_a   1.000
_cell.length_b   1.000
_cell.length_c   1.000
_cell.angle_alpha   90.00
_cell.angle_beta   90.00
_cell.angle_gamma   90.00
#
_symmetry.space_group_name_H-M   'P 1'
#
loop_
_entity.id
_entity.type
_entity.pdbx_description
1 polymer ?
#
loop_
_entity_poly.entity_id
_entity_poly.type
_entity_poly.pdbx_seq_one_letter_code
_entity_poly.pdbx_strand_id
1 'polypeptide(L)'
;MRLLPPVNTAHSAVPILTPLSDAPLARDSSEQPAPSSQQTPYPTVTQAPLPKAQSNALAVELNALYEGVMDSLGSDDAKYIQRIYATVVYSELVARGLLAVAGRMSSRRSQIGAWLLGTSILSFSKILNNMELGHNVMHGQYDWMQHPHLNSQKFDWDIVCPAPLWQHSHNYLHHTFTNIVGRDHDVGYHLIRVTDEQPWTPSDRHNMFSTAVLAFGFEWAVAFHDIQISVDEYADSP
;
A
#
# COMPACT_ATOMS: atom_id res chain seq x y z
N MET A 1 -1.34 -16.74 -15.34
CA MET A 1 0.00 -16.40 -14.80
C MET A 1 1.03 -16.47 -15.90
N ARG A 2 1.87 -15.45 -16.04
CA ARG A 2 2.89 -15.33 -17.08
C ARG A 2 4.26 -15.61 -16.48
N LEU A 3 5.17 -16.22 -17.23
CA LEU A 3 6.56 -16.37 -16.80
C LEU A 3 7.28 -15.04 -17.01
N LEU A 4 8.02 -14.58 -16.00
CA LEU A 4 8.79 -13.33 -16.11
C LEU A 4 10.12 -13.59 -16.85
N PRO A 5 10.54 -12.68 -17.73
CA PRO A 5 11.89 -12.74 -18.32
C PRO A 5 12.97 -12.47 -17.24
N PRO A 6 14.18 -13.02 -17.38
CA PRO A 6 15.29 -12.71 -16.48
C PRO A 6 15.74 -11.25 -16.64
N VAL A 7 16.00 -10.57 -15.52
CA VAL A 7 16.66 -9.25 -15.50
C VAL A 7 18.15 -9.45 -15.31
N ASN A 8 18.95 -9.11 -16.33
CA ASN A 8 20.40 -9.26 -16.29
C ASN A 8 21.15 -7.94 -16.06
N THR A 9 20.46 -6.79 -16.11
CA THR A 9 21.04 -5.47 -15.91
C THR A 9 20.04 -4.54 -15.23
N ALA A 10 20.42 -4.02 -14.06
CA ALA A 10 19.71 -2.93 -13.41
C ALA A 10 20.09 -1.63 -14.14
N HIS A 11 19.09 -0.91 -14.67
CA HIS A 11 19.29 0.44 -15.15
C HIS A 11 18.58 1.36 -14.16
N SER A 12 19.34 1.98 -13.25
CA SER A 12 18.80 3.05 -12.41
C SER A 12 18.33 4.18 -13.33
N ALA A 13 17.02 4.31 -13.45
CA ALA A 13 16.36 5.37 -14.19
C ALA A 13 15.22 5.89 -13.33
N VAL A 14 15.56 6.48 -12.20
CA VAL A 14 14.64 7.40 -11.52
C VAL A 14 15.17 8.81 -11.83
N PRO A 15 14.36 9.68 -12.45
CA PRO A 15 14.70 11.08 -12.53
C PRO A 15 14.90 11.56 -11.10
N ILE A 16 16.04 12.21 -10.85
CA ILE A 16 16.34 12.94 -9.60
C ILE A 16 15.02 13.56 -9.13
N LEU A 17 14.49 13.08 -8.00
CA LEU A 17 13.36 13.75 -7.33
C LEU A 17 13.68 15.23 -7.36
N THR A 18 12.79 16.06 -7.91
CA THR A 18 12.98 17.51 -7.95
C THR A 18 13.48 17.93 -6.57
N PRO A 19 14.65 18.58 -6.47
CA PRO A 19 15.19 18.97 -5.19
C PRO A 19 14.10 19.66 -4.38
N LEU A 20 13.87 19.20 -3.15
CA LEU A 20 12.87 19.79 -2.23
C LEU A 20 13.07 21.31 -2.02
N SER A 21 14.20 21.87 -2.48
CA SER A 21 14.46 23.30 -2.52
C SER A 21 13.56 24.09 -3.46
N ASP A 22 12.96 23.45 -4.46
CA ASP A 22 12.30 24.14 -5.59
C ASP A 22 10.77 23.99 -5.59
N ALA A 23 10.21 23.23 -4.65
CA ALA A 23 8.76 23.19 -4.45
C ALA A 23 8.30 24.54 -3.90
N PRO A 24 7.46 25.31 -4.62
CA PRO A 24 6.87 26.51 -4.05
C PRO A 24 5.98 26.09 -2.88
N LEU A 25 6.42 26.37 -1.66
CA LEU A 25 5.53 26.38 -0.49
C LEU A 25 4.50 27.48 -0.77
N ALA A 26 3.35 27.12 -1.33
CA ALA A 26 2.25 28.02 -1.55
C ALA A 26 1.82 28.59 -0.19
N ARG A 27 2.33 29.78 0.14
CA ARG A 27 1.79 30.65 1.17
C ARG A 27 1.02 31.74 0.44
N ASP A 28 -0.23 31.45 0.15
CA ASP A 28 -1.22 32.50 -0.01
C ASP A 28 -2.40 32.18 0.90
N SER A 29 -2.54 32.98 1.95
CA SER A 29 -3.74 33.06 2.78
C SER A 29 -3.67 34.31 3.63
N SER A 30 -3.93 35.45 2.99
CA SER A 30 -4.23 36.72 3.65
C SER A 30 -5.65 36.77 4.25
N GLU A 31 -6.21 35.64 4.68
CA GLU A 31 -7.48 35.59 5.41
C GLU A 31 -7.28 34.82 6.73
N GLN A 32 -7.16 35.58 7.82
CA GLN A 32 -7.28 35.04 9.17
C GLN A 32 -8.78 34.88 9.50
N PRO A 33 -9.28 33.66 9.76
CA PRO A 33 -10.60 33.50 10.35
C PRO A 33 -10.61 34.07 11.78
N ALA A 34 -11.75 34.62 12.19
CA ALA A 34 -12.00 35.12 13.54
C ALA A 34 -11.73 34.03 14.61
N PRO A 35 -11.36 34.39 15.85
CA PRO A 35 -10.98 33.42 16.87
C PRO A 35 -12.21 32.64 17.34
N SER A 36 -12.40 31.43 16.81
CA SER A 36 -13.23 30.42 17.45
C SER A 36 -12.37 29.69 18.48
N SER A 37 -12.90 29.51 19.69
CA SER A 37 -12.26 28.79 20.79
C SER A 37 -12.30 27.28 20.58
N GLN A 38 -11.99 26.80 19.38
CA GLN A 38 -11.84 25.38 19.10
C GLN A 38 -10.35 25.07 19.13
N GLN A 39 -9.94 24.23 20.10
CA GLN A 39 -8.62 23.60 20.05
C GLN A 39 -8.50 22.92 18.69
N THR A 40 -7.59 23.38 17.85
CA THR A 40 -7.22 22.64 16.65
C THR A 40 -6.64 21.30 17.10
N PRO A 41 -7.22 20.15 16.68
CA PRO A 41 -6.77 18.83 17.10
C PRO A 41 -5.31 18.57 16.71
N TYR A 42 -4.90 19.18 15.60
CA TYR A 42 -3.56 19.02 15.05
C TYR A 42 -2.59 20.04 15.65
N PRO A 43 -1.38 19.62 16.03
CA PRO A 43 -0.35 20.53 16.48
C PRO A 43 -0.07 21.52 15.36
N THR A 44 -0.47 22.77 15.56
CA THR A 44 -0.01 23.85 14.70
C THR A 44 1.49 23.97 14.93
N VAL A 45 2.28 23.79 13.87
CA VAL A 45 3.73 23.97 13.95
C VAL A 45 4.00 25.43 14.29
N THR A 46 4.17 25.70 15.58
CA THR A 46 4.45 27.03 16.14
C THR A 46 5.94 27.33 16.16
N GLN A 47 6.77 26.31 15.90
CA GLN A 47 8.22 26.45 15.84
C GLN A 47 8.61 27.18 14.56
N ALA A 48 9.64 28.03 14.67
CA ALA A 48 10.24 28.65 13.49
C ALA A 48 10.75 27.55 12.54
N PRO A 49 10.54 27.68 11.22
CA PRO A 49 11.12 26.77 10.24
C PRO A 49 12.64 26.68 10.42
N LEU A 50 13.22 25.53 10.07
CA LEU A 50 14.67 25.37 10.07
C LEU A 50 15.33 26.50 9.25
N PRO A 51 16.41 27.13 9.75
CA PRO A 51 17.19 28.05 8.97
C PRO A 51 17.61 27.42 7.64
N LYS A 52 17.64 28.19 6.55
CA LYS A 52 17.93 27.68 5.20
C LYS A 52 19.23 26.85 5.12
N ALA A 53 20.24 27.24 5.89
CA ALA A 53 21.49 26.48 5.97
C ALA A 53 21.31 25.07 6.56
N GLN A 54 20.46 24.93 7.59
CA GLN A 54 20.16 23.64 8.22
C GLN A 54 19.28 22.78 7.32
N SER A 55 18.25 23.35 6.67
CA SER A 55 17.41 22.59 5.74
C SER A 55 18.20 22.13 4.51
N ASN A 56 19.13 22.94 4.01
CA ASN A 56 20.04 22.54 2.93
C ASN A 56 20.99 21.42 3.38
N ALA A 57 21.55 21.50 4.60
CA ALA A 57 22.40 20.44 5.14
C ALA A 57 21.64 19.12 5.27
N LEU A 58 20.41 19.15 5.81
CA LEU A 58 19.53 17.99 5.88
C LEU A 58 19.23 17.42 4.48
N ALA A 59 18.95 18.27 3.49
CA ALA A 59 18.71 17.81 2.12
C ALA A 59 19.94 17.08 1.54
N VAL A 60 21.15 17.57 1.81
CA VAL A 60 22.40 16.90 1.40
C VAL A 60 22.52 15.54 2.08
N GLU A 61 22.25 15.44 3.38
CA GLU A 61 22.31 14.17 4.11
C GLU A 61 21.28 13.15 3.60
N LEU A 62 20.04 13.59 3.35
CA LEU A 62 18.98 12.74 2.79
C LEU A 62 19.31 12.26 1.38
N ASN A 63 19.88 13.15 0.54
CA ASN A 63 20.31 12.78 -0.81
C ASN A 63 21.46 11.77 -0.77
N ALA A 64 22.45 11.95 0.10
CA ALA A 64 23.54 11.01 0.26
C ALA A 64 23.05 9.63 0.72
N LEU A 65 22.03 9.58 1.60
CA LEU A 65 21.39 8.33 2.00
C LEU A 65 20.61 7.70 0.85
N TYR A 66 19.85 8.50 0.09
CA TYR A 66 19.13 8.03 -1.09
C TYR A 66 20.08 7.42 -2.12
N GLU A 67 21.14 8.14 -2.48
CA GLU A 67 22.18 7.66 -3.40
C GLU A 67 22.80 6.36 -2.89
N GLY A 68 23.19 6.31 -1.61
CA GLY A 68 23.77 5.10 -1.01
C GLY A 68 22.82 3.89 -1.02
N VAL A 69 21.53 4.09 -0.80
CA VAL A 69 20.53 3.02 -0.91
C VAL A 69 20.35 2.58 -2.36
N MET A 70 20.20 3.54 -3.28
CA MET A 70 20.02 3.23 -4.71
C MET A 70 21.23 2.52 -5.30
N ASP A 71 22.44 2.88 -4.91
CA ASP A 71 23.69 2.23 -5.31
C ASP A 71 23.83 0.81 -4.72
N SER A 72 23.16 0.53 -3.61
CA SER A 72 23.15 -0.81 -3.00
C SER A 72 22.20 -1.78 -3.70
N LEU A 73 21.19 -1.27 -4.43
CA LEU A 73 20.21 -2.09 -5.14
C LEU A 73 20.85 -2.75 -6.36
N GLY A 74 20.52 -4.02 -6.58
CA GLY A 74 21.10 -4.72 -7.72
C GLY A 74 20.49 -6.07 -8.05
N SER A 75 21.33 -6.92 -8.65
CA SER A 75 20.88 -8.19 -9.22
C SER A 75 20.29 -9.15 -8.17
N ASP A 76 20.70 -9.04 -6.91
CA ASP A 76 20.21 -9.92 -5.86
C ASP A 76 18.81 -9.55 -5.39
N ASP A 77 18.50 -8.25 -5.29
CA ASP A 77 17.13 -7.75 -5.05
C ASP A 77 16.21 -8.10 -6.23
N ALA A 78 16.70 -7.94 -7.45
CA ALA A 78 15.95 -8.32 -8.66
C ALA A 78 15.63 -9.83 -8.68
N LYS A 79 16.61 -10.68 -8.33
CA LYS A 79 16.39 -12.14 -8.20
C LYS A 79 15.45 -12.46 -7.06
N TYR A 80 15.49 -11.71 -5.95
CA TYR A 80 14.63 -11.92 -4.81
C TYR A 80 13.15 -11.77 -5.21
N ILE A 81 12.77 -10.63 -5.79
CA ILE A 81 11.36 -10.41 -6.17
C ILE A 81 10.90 -11.36 -7.28
N GLN A 82 11.78 -11.71 -8.22
CA GLN A 82 11.47 -12.73 -9.23
C GLN A 82 11.23 -14.11 -8.59
N ARG A 83 11.98 -14.48 -7.54
CA ARG A 83 11.74 -15.71 -6.77
C ARG A 83 10.44 -15.65 -5.99
N ILE A 84 10.10 -14.51 -5.39
CA ILE A 84 8.80 -14.32 -4.73
C ILE A 84 7.67 -14.50 -5.74
N TYR A 85 7.75 -13.82 -6.90
CA TYR A 85 6.77 -13.98 -7.98
C TYR A 85 6.62 -15.45 -8.40
N ALA A 86 7.73 -16.13 -8.67
CA ALA A 86 7.72 -17.55 -9.01
C ALA A 86 7.09 -18.40 -7.90
N THR A 87 7.42 -18.12 -6.63
CA THR A 87 6.88 -18.83 -5.46
C THR A 87 5.36 -18.67 -5.39
N VAL A 88 4.84 -17.46 -5.55
CA VAL A 88 3.39 -17.18 -5.62
C VAL A 88 2.77 -18.01 -6.76
N VAL A 89 3.29 -17.88 -7.98
CA VAL A 89 2.74 -18.56 -9.17
C VAL A 89 2.70 -20.08 -9.02
N TYR A 90 3.83 -20.69 -8.65
CA TYR A 90 3.93 -22.14 -8.56
C TYR A 90 3.16 -22.71 -7.37
N SER A 91 3.15 -22.02 -6.23
CA SER A 91 2.35 -22.45 -5.07
C SER A 91 0.86 -22.38 -5.36
N GLU A 92 0.37 -21.34 -6.07
CA GLU A 92 -1.03 -21.30 -6.51
C GLU A 92 -1.38 -22.44 -7.46
N LEU A 93 -0.52 -22.70 -8.46
CA LEU A 93 -0.75 -23.76 -9.43
C LEU A 93 -0.80 -25.14 -8.75
N VAL A 94 0.15 -25.43 -7.86
CA VAL A 94 0.19 -26.68 -7.08
C VAL A 94 -1.02 -26.79 -6.16
N ALA A 95 -1.36 -25.73 -5.43
CA ALA A 95 -2.50 -25.72 -4.52
C ALA A 95 -3.83 -25.95 -5.24
N ARG A 96 -4.09 -25.20 -6.33
CA ARG A 96 -5.31 -25.34 -7.13
C ARG A 96 -5.37 -26.72 -7.80
N GLY A 97 -4.25 -27.25 -8.27
CA GLY A 97 -4.15 -28.60 -8.79
C GLY A 97 -4.51 -29.66 -7.73
N LEU A 98 -3.97 -29.53 -6.51
CA LEU A 98 -4.25 -30.43 -5.41
C LEU A 98 -5.73 -30.38 -4.98
N LEU A 99 -6.32 -29.17 -4.90
CA LEU A 99 -7.73 -28.98 -4.60
C LEU A 99 -8.64 -29.57 -5.69
N ALA A 100 -8.28 -29.43 -6.97
CA ALA A 100 -9.04 -29.97 -8.09
C ALA A 100 -9.09 -31.51 -8.10
N VAL A 101 -8.02 -32.18 -7.66
CA VAL A 101 -7.97 -33.65 -7.57
C VAL A 101 -8.48 -34.19 -6.23
N ALA A 102 -8.54 -33.36 -5.18
CA ALA A 102 -8.97 -33.77 -3.85
C ALA A 102 -10.34 -34.46 -3.87
N GLY A 103 -11.33 -33.90 -4.59
CA GLY A 103 -12.66 -34.48 -4.71
C GLY A 103 -12.75 -35.82 -5.46
N ARG A 104 -11.68 -36.23 -6.16
CA ARG A 104 -11.62 -37.48 -6.94
C ARG A 104 -10.91 -38.62 -6.20
N MET A 105 -10.39 -38.36 -5.01
CA MET A 105 -9.67 -39.36 -4.22
C MET A 105 -10.63 -40.37 -3.58
N SER A 106 -10.23 -41.64 -3.51
CA SER A 106 -11.10 -42.75 -3.07
C SER A 106 -11.38 -42.79 -1.57
N SER A 107 -10.53 -42.19 -0.73
CA SER A 107 -10.66 -42.23 0.73
C SER A 107 -10.93 -40.84 1.30
N ARG A 108 -11.91 -40.73 2.21
CA ARG A 108 -12.25 -39.48 2.92
C ARG A 108 -11.05 -38.87 3.65
N ARG A 109 -10.15 -39.71 4.19
CA ARG A 109 -8.92 -39.23 4.86
C ARG A 109 -7.99 -38.53 3.86
N SER A 110 -7.81 -39.12 2.67
CA SER A 110 -7.00 -38.53 1.60
C SER A 110 -7.63 -37.26 1.06
N GLN A 111 -8.96 -37.22 0.91
CA GLN A 111 -9.70 -36.02 0.49
C GLN A 111 -9.47 -34.86 1.48
N ILE A 112 -9.65 -35.11 2.78
CA ILE A 112 -9.44 -34.10 3.84
C ILE A 112 -7.98 -33.67 3.88
N GLY A 113 -7.03 -34.61 3.80
CA GLY A 113 -5.61 -34.30 3.79
C GLY A 113 -5.19 -33.45 2.59
N ALA A 114 -5.64 -33.79 1.39
CA ALA A 114 -5.38 -33.02 0.18
C ALA A 114 -6.04 -31.64 0.21
N TRP A 115 -7.28 -31.55 0.73
CA TRP A 115 -7.98 -30.27 0.91
C TRP A 115 -7.24 -29.36 1.90
N LEU A 116 -6.83 -29.89 3.06
CA LEU A 116 -6.06 -29.12 4.05
C LEU A 116 -4.74 -28.64 3.47
N LEU A 117 -3.95 -29.54 2.88
CA LEU A 117 -2.66 -29.18 2.29
C LEU A 117 -2.81 -28.16 1.15
N GLY A 118 -3.78 -28.37 0.25
CA GLY A 118 -4.05 -27.46 -0.85
C GLY A 118 -4.48 -26.09 -0.36
N THR A 119 -5.37 -26.04 0.63
CA THR A 119 -5.82 -24.77 1.25
C THR A 119 -4.65 -24.06 1.94
N SER A 120 -3.82 -24.77 2.71
CA SER A 120 -2.66 -24.17 3.37
C SER A 120 -1.63 -23.59 2.39
N ILE A 121 -1.32 -24.30 1.31
CA ILE A 121 -0.41 -23.78 0.27
C ILE A 121 -1.04 -22.58 -0.45
N LEU A 122 -2.35 -22.61 -0.73
CA LEU A 122 -3.03 -21.48 -1.35
C LEU A 122 -3.04 -20.26 -0.44
N SER A 123 -3.34 -20.44 0.85
CA SER A 123 -3.30 -19.37 1.86
C SER A 123 -1.90 -18.76 1.96
N PHE A 124 -0.85 -19.58 2.02
CA PHE A 124 0.53 -19.09 1.99
C PHE A 124 0.82 -18.26 0.75
N SER A 125 0.43 -18.74 -0.43
CA SER A 125 0.59 -18.01 -1.68
C SER A 125 -0.12 -16.66 -1.67
N LYS A 126 -1.36 -16.61 -1.16
CA LYS A 126 -2.14 -15.38 -1.06
C LYS A 126 -1.55 -14.38 -0.08
N ILE A 127 -0.99 -14.84 1.05
CA ILE A 127 -0.29 -13.96 2.01
C ILE A 127 0.96 -13.34 1.37
N LEU A 128 1.78 -14.15 0.68
CA LEU A 128 2.95 -13.65 -0.05
C LEU A 128 2.55 -12.69 -1.18
N ASN A 129 1.52 -13.03 -1.94
CA ASN A 129 1.01 -12.15 -2.99
C ASN A 129 0.48 -10.83 -2.42
N ASN A 130 -0.09 -10.84 -1.21
CA ASN A 130 -0.69 -9.66 -0.62
C ASN A 130 0.38 -8.66 -0.19
N MET A 131 1.23 -9.02 0.77
CA MET A 131 2.15 -8.05 1.40
C MET A 131 3.55 -7.99 0.77
N GLU A 132 4.06 -9.10 0.23
CA GLU A 132 5.45 -9.15 -0.24
C GLU A 132 5.58 -8.82 -1.73
N LEU A 133 4.63 -9.28 -2.55
CA LEU A 133 4.64 -9.05 -3.99
C LEU A 133 3.75 -7.86 -4.38
N GLY A 134 2.44 -7.98 -4.19
CA GLY A 134 1.47 -7.06 -4.75
C GLY A 134 1.58 -5.66 -4.16
N HIS A 135 1.45 -5.55 -2.84
CA HIS A 135 1.59 -4.29 -2.11
C HIS A 135 2.92 -3.57 -2.44
N ASN A 136 4.04 -4.27 -2.35
CA ASN A 136 5.37 -3.67 -2.58
C ASN A 136 5.58 -3.21 -4.04
N VAL A 137 5.15 -4.00 -5.03
CA VAL A 137 5.24 -3.60 -6.44
C VAL A 137 4.29 -2.43 -6.73
N MET A 138 3.08 -2.45 -6.17
CA MET A 138 2.10 -1.38 -6.33
C MET A 138 2.54 -0.06 -5.69
N HIS A 139 3.37 -0.12 -4.64
CA HIS A 139 4.08 1.04 -4.05
C HIS A 139 5.31 1.50 -4.82
N GLY A 140 5.69 0.81 -5.90
CA GLY A 140 6.83 1.19 -6.72
C GLY A 140 8.20 0.81 -6.15
N GLN A 141 8.26 -0.05 -5.13
CA GLN A 141 9.52 -0.51 -4.51
C GLN A 141 10.52 -1.10 -5.52
N TYR A 142 10.00 -1.59 -6.65
CA TYR A 142 10.75 -2.29 -7.68
C TYR A 142 10.87 -1.52 -9.01
N ASP A 143 10.38 -0.27 -9.07
CA ASP A 143 10.34 0.52 -10.31
C ASP A 143 11.74 0.88 -10.84
N TRP A 144 12.74 0.94 -9.97
CA TRP A 144 14.15 1.13 -10.33
C TRP A 144 14.68 0.03 -11.28
N MET A 145 14.06 -1.16 -11.29
CA MET A 145 14.44 -2.23 -12.24
C MET A 145 13.96 -1.95 -13.67
N GLN A 146 13.00 -1.03 -13.85
CA GLN A 146 12.30 -0.79 -15.12
C GLN A 146 11.75 -2.09 -15.75
N HIS A 147 11.36 -3.03 -14.90
CA HIS A 147 10.90 -4.33 -15.35
C HIS A 147 9.51 -4.21 -16.00
N PRO A 148 9.26 -4.78 -17.19
CA PRO A 148 8.02 -4.57 -17.94
C PRO A 148 6.75 -5.04 -17.21
N HIS A 149 6.91 -5.94 -16.23
CA HIS A 149 5.81 -6.55 -15.49
C HIS A 149 5.91 -6.38 -13.96
N LEU A 150 6.98 -5.80 -13.43
CA LEU A 150 7.13 -5.56 -11.98
C LEU A 150 7.36 -4.06 -11.78
N ASN A 151 6.41 -3.28 -12.28
CA ASN A 151 6.39 -1.83 -12.15
C ASN A 151 4.99 -1.40 -11.69
N SER A 152 4.93 -0.43 -10.79
CA SER A 152 3.71 0.06 -10.16
C SER A 152 2.63 0.48 -11.18
N GLN A 153 3.03 1.10 -12.29
CA GLN A 153 2.10 1.65 -13.28
C GLN A 153 1.35 0.60 -14.09
N LYS A 154 1.90 -0.61 -14.24
CA LYS A 154 1.33 -1.68 -15.08
C LYS A 154 1.05 -2.97 -14.32
N PHE A 155 1.54 -3.09 -13.09
CA PHE A 155 1.30 -4.26 -12.28
C PHE A 155 -0.18 -4.34 -11.93
N ASP A 156 -0.76 -5.50 -12.14
CA ASP A 156 -2.14 -5.79 -11.77
C ASP A 156 -2.09 -6.78 -10.61
N TRP A 157 -2.43 -6.28 -9.43
CA TRP A 157 -2.42 -7.07 -8.21
C TRP A 157 -3.66 -7.96 -8.16
N ASP A 158 -3.45 -9.27 -7.98
CA ASP A 158 -4.54 -10.25 -7.83
C ASP A 158 -5.26 -10.11 -6.48
N ILE A 159 -6.06 -9.05 -6.38
CA ILE A 159 -7.02 -8.72 -5.33
C ILE A 159 -8.33 -8.21 -5.96
N VAL A 160 -9.37 -8.05 -5.14
CA VAL A 160 -10.67 -7.54 -5.62
C VAL A 160 -10.60 -6.07 -6.07
N CYS A 161 -9.72 -5.25 -5.48
CA CYS A 161 -9.61 -3.83 -5.81
C CYS A 161 -8.81 -3.61 -7.12
N PRO A 162 -9.35 -2.88 -8.11
CA PRO A 162 -8.59 -2.48 -9.29
C PRO A 162 -7.36 -1.64 -8.93
N ALA A 163 -6.24 -1.90 -9.61
CA ALA A 163 -4.96 -1.22 -9.37
C ALA A 163 -5.06 0.33 -9.31
N PRO A 164 -5.75 1.05 -10.22
CA PRO A 164 -5.83 2.51 -10.15
C PRO A 164 -6.58 3.02 -8.92
N LEU A 165 -7.64 2.31 -8.49
CA LEU A 165 -8.43 2.69 -7.32
C LEU A 165 -7.64 2.49 -6.04
N TRP A 166 -6.88 1.40 -5.96
CA TRP A 166 -5.98 1.16 -4.85
C TRP A 166 -4.85 2.20 -4.79
N GLN A 167 -4.27 2.58 -5.93
CA GLN A 167 -3.24 3.62 -5.99
C GLN A 167 -3.78 4.99 -5.57
N HIS A 168 -5.01 5.33 -5.95
CA HIS A 168 -5.62 6.58 -5.51
C HIS A 168 -5.92 6.58 -4.01
N SER A 169 -6.73 5.63 -3.53
CA SER A 169 -7.10 5.54 -2.11
C SER A 169 -5.90 5.34 -1.17
N HIS A 170 -4.96 4.46 -1.53
CA HIS A 170 -3.87 4.09 -0.64
C HIS A 170 -2.57 4.88 -0.90
N ASN A 171 -2.10 4.95 -2.16
CA ASN A 171 -0.83 5.65 -2.45
C ASN A 171 -0.97 7.16 -2.39
N TYR A 172 -2.07 7.72 -2.91
CA TYR A 172 -2.28 9.15 -2.85
C TYR A 172 -2.92 9.54 -1.52
N LEU A 173 -4.17 9.14 -1.26
CA LEU A 173 -4.91 9.67 -0.11
C LEU A 173 -4.31 9.21 1.22
N HIS A 174 -4.19 7.90 1.45
CA HIS A 174 -3.66 7.39 2.71
C HIS A 174 -2.21 7.81 2.97
N HIS A 175 -1.29 7.68 2.01
CA HIS A 175 0.11 8.04 2.24
C HIS A 175 0.43 9.55 2.20
N THR A 176 -0.41 10.39 1.57
CA THR A 176 -0.24 11.86 1.60
C THR A 176 -0.90 12.47 2.84
N PHE A 177 -2.07 11.97 3.23
CA PHE A 177 -2.88 12.52 4.31
C PHE A 177 -2.97 11.59 5.53
N THR A 178 -1.94 10.75 5.74
CA THR A 178 -1.95 9.68 6.75
C THR A 178 -2.41 10.17 8.12
N ASN A 179 -3.39 9.48 8.70
CA ASN A 179 -3.99 9.77 10.00
C ASN A 179 -4.74 11.12 10.11
N ILE A 180 -5.07 11.78 9.00
CA ILE A 180 -5.92 12.97 9.01
C ILE A 180 -7.38 12.54 8.88
N VAL A 181 -8.14 12.66 9.96
CA VAL A 181 -9.56 12.27 9.99
C VAL A 181 -10.36 13.06 8.95
N GLY A 182 -11.15 12.35 8.15
CA GLY A 182 -11.95 12.95 7.08
C GLY A 182 -11.19 13.21 5.77
N ARG A 183 -9.91 12.81 5.70
CA ARG A 183 -9.10 12.78 4.46
C ARG A 183 -8.48 11.41 4.24
N ASP A 184 -7.94 10.83 5.28
CA ASP A 184 -7.48 9.45 5.29
C ASP A 184 -8.63 8.53 5.70
N HIS A 185 -9.20 7.88 4.70
CA HIS A 185 -10.31 6.94 4.89
C HIS A 185 -9.86 5.59 5.45
N ASP A 186 -8.56 5.25 5.39
CA ASP A 186 -8.01 4.05 6.04
C ASP A 186 -8.06 4.18 7.58
N VAL A 187 -8.32 5.39 8.13
CA VAL A 187 -8.61 5.62 9.56
C VAL A 187 -9.96 5.01 9.92
N GLY A 188 -9.91 3.71 10.18
CA GLY A 188 -11.04 2.91 10.61
C GLY A 188 -12.00 2.48 9.50
N TYR A 189 -11.65 2.68 8.22
CA TYR A 189 -12.42 2.19 7.05
C TYR A 189 -13.91 2.58 7.09
N HIS A 190 -14.25 3.73 7.70
CA HIS A 190 -15.62 4.17 8.00
C HIS A 190 -16.47 3.19 8.84
N LEU A 191 -15.87 2.14 9.38
CA LEU A 191 -16.57 1.03 10.03
C LEU A 191 -16.23 0.93 11.52
N ILE A 192 -14.99 1.25 11.88
CA ILE A 192 -14.48 1.15 13.24
C ILE A 192 -13.96 2.49 13.72
N ARG A 193 -14.16 2.77 15.01
CA ARG A 193 -13.56 3.92 15.67
C ARG A 193 -12.13 3.56 16.11
N VAL A 194 -11.14 4.35 15.71
CA VAL A 194 -9.72 4.10 16.01
C VAL A 194 -9.01 5.25 16.70
N THR A 195 -9.58 6.46 16.66
CA THR A 195 -9.00 7.67 17.27
C THR A 195 -10.02 8.43 18.10
N ASP A 196 -9.55 9.29 18.99
CA ASP A 196 -10.39 10.14 19.84
C ASP A 196 -11.00 11.35 19.13
N GLU A 197 -10.47 11.69 17.96
CA GLU A 197 -11.03 12.69 17.05
C GLU A 197 -12.39 12.23 16.46
N GLN A 198 -12.64 10.93 16.41
CA GLN A 198 -13.92 10.37 15.99
C GLN A 198 -14.92 10.40 17.17
N PRO A 199 -16.10 11.05 17.01
CA PRO A 199 -17.07 11.11 18.08
C PRO A 199 -17.56 9.70 18.43
N TRP A 200 -17.66 9.42 19.72
CA TRP A 200 -18.17 8.14 20.18
C TRP A 200 -19.69 8.04 19.96
N THR A 201 -20.13 6.86 19.54
CA THR A 201 -21.53 6.50 19.29
C THR A 201 -21.87 5.16 19.97
N PRO A 202 -23.15 4.88 20.28
CA PRO A 202 -23.54 3.59 20.86
C PRO A 202 -23.14 2.36 20.04
N SER A 203 -22.99 2.49 18.71
CA SER A 203 -22.49 1.43 17.82
C SER A 203 -21.06 1.00 18.15
N ASP A 204 -20.23 1.91 18.66
CA ASP A 204 -18.81 1.63 18.98
C ASP A 204 -18.63 0.61 20.11
N ARG A 205 -19.69 0.25 20.83
CA ARG A 205 -19.66 -0.91 21.76
C ARG A 205 -19.37 -2.22 21.02
N HIS A 206 -19.67 -2.28 19.72
CA HIS A 206 -19.44 -3.44 18.87
C HIS A 206 -18.14 -3.33 18.06
N ASN A 207 -17.26 -2.36 18.34
CA ASN A 207 -16.06 -2.10 17.56
C ASN A 207 -15.18 -3.35 17.37
N MET A 208 -15.07 -4.20 18.39
CA MET A 208 -14.34 -5.48 18.30
C MET A 208 -15.00 -6.49 17.34
N PHE A 209 -16.33 -6.55 17.33
CA PHE A 209 -17.07 -7.37 16.37
C PHE A 209 -16.93 -6.81 14.95
N SER A 210 -17.11 -5.49 14.77
CA SER A 210 -16.89 -4.81 13.48
C SER A 210 -15.46 -5.00 12.96
N THR A 211 -14.46 -4.97 13.83
CA THR A 211 -13.06 -5.26 13.49
C THR A 211 -12.90 -6.69 13.00
N ALA A 212 -13.55 -7.67 13.64
CA ALA A 212 -13.51 -9.06 13.17
C ALA A 212 -14.17 -9.21 11.78
N VAL A 213 -15.32 -8.56 11.57
CA VAL A 213 -15.98 -8.51 10.25
C VAL A 213 -15.07 -7.89 9.20
N LEU A 214 -14.43 -6.75 9.52
CA LEU A 214 -13.47 -6.09 8.65
C LEU A 214 -12.29 -7.00 8.34
N ALA A 215 -11.71 -7.68 9.34
CA ALA A 215 -10.57 -8.57 9.15
C ALA A 215 -10.89 -9.75 8.22
N PHE A 216 -12.06 -10.39 8.37
CA PHE A 216 -12.48 -11.48 7.48
C PHE A 216 -12.90 -10.99 6.09
N GLY A 217 -13.40 -9.76 5.99
CA GLY A 217 -13.86 -9.13 4.75
C GLY A 217 -12.85 -8.16 4.13
N PHE A 218 -11.60 -8.13 4.59
CA PHE A 218 -10.69 -7.00 4.36
C PHE A 218 -10.45 -6.73 2.88
N GLU A 219 -10.22 -7.77 2.09
CA GLU A 219 -10.02 -7.65 0.64
C GLU A 219 -11.21 -6.97 -0.07
N TRP A 220 -12.43 -7.23 0.40
CA TRP A 220 -13.64 -6.58 -0.12
C TRP A 220 -13.76 -5.14 0.38
N ALA A 221 -13.39 -4.89 1.64
CA ALA A 221 -13.37 -3.53 2.18
C ALA A 221 -12.43 -2.63 1.38
N VAL A 222 -11.23 -3.13 1.05
CA VAL A 222 -10.26 -2.45 0.16
C VAL A 222 -10.86 -2.17 -1.22
N ALA A 223 -11.62 -3.11 -1.79
CA ALA A 223 -12.25 -2.92 -3.10
C ALA A 223 -13.35 -1.85 -3.14
N PHE A 224 -14.12 -1.72 -2.06
CA PHE A 224 -15.13 -0.67 -1.95
C PHE A 224 -14.58 0.65 -1.43
N HIS A 225 -13.32 0.68 -0.99
CA HIS A 225 -12.77 1.80 -0.24
C HIS A 225 -12.74 3.08 -1.07
N ASP A 226 -12.16 3.01 -2.28
CA ASP A 226 -12.08 4.15 -3.21
C ASP A 226 -13.46 4.54 -3.78
N ILE A 227 -14.37 3.57 -3.94
CA ILE A 227 -15.72 3.81 -4.49
C ILE A 227 -16.56 4.69 -3.54
N GLN A 228 -16.27 4.66 -2.24
CA GLN A 228 -16.98 5.45 -1.23
C GLN A 228 -16.47 6.89 -1.15
N ILE A 229 -15.41 7.23 -1.89
CA ILE A 229 -14.82 8.56 -1.92
C ILE A 229 -15.70 9.47 -2.77
N SER A 230 -15.97 10.67 -2.26
CA SER A 230 -16.86 11.61 -2.92
C SER A 230 -16.28 12.12 -4.24
N VAL A 231 -17.15 12.45 -5.21
CA VAL A 231 -16.73 13.06 -6.50
C VAL A 231 -15.94 14.35 -6.28
N ASP A 232 -16.26 15.10 -5.23
CA ASP A 232 -15.56 16.35 -4.88
C ASP A 232 -14.11 16.10 -4.45
N GLU A 233 -13.83 14.96 -3.82
CA GLU A 233 -12.49 14.57 -3.38
C GLU A 233 -11.63 14.02 -4.53
N TYR A 234 -12.26 13.51 -5.60
CA TYR A 234 -11.57 13.28 -6.87
C TYR A 234 -11.19 14.57 -7.60
N ALA A 235 -11.84 15.71 -7.33
CA ALA A 235 -11.51 16.99 -7.98
C ALA A 235 -10.16 17.58 -7.50
N ASP A 236 -9.68 17.16 -6.32
CA ASP A 236 -8.37 17.48 -5.76
C ASP A 236 -7.26 16.51 -6.27
N SER A 237 -7.56 15.67 -7.27
CA SER A 237 -6.55 14.89 -7.97
C SER A 237 -5.70 15.82 -8.85
N PRO A 238 -4.35 15.76 -8.76
CA PRO A 238 -3.47 16.58 -9.59
C PRO A 238 -3.60 16.30 -11.11
#